data_AF-A0A3M1X3J0-F1
#
_entry.id   AF-A0A3M1X3J0-F1
#
_cell.length_a   1.000
_cell.length_b   1.000
_cell.length_c   1.000
_cell.angle_alpha   90.00
_cell.angle_beta   90.00
_cell.angle_gamma   90.00
#
_symmetry.space_group_name_H-M   'P 1'
#
loop_
_entity.id
_entity.type
_entity.pdbx_description
1 polymer ?
#
loop_
_entity_poly.entity_id
_entity_poly.type
_entity_poly.pdbx_seq_one_letter_code
_entity_poly.pdbx_strand_id
1 'polypeptide(L)'
;MPWKRLREEREARGVTVDEVADRLKISRKYIRLLESGDLSGLPEPVFVRGYIRTYCQFLGIDSRPFLESYSDFLEERGEKKREPIREVREVTPSRGPSRRTVVGFLSLLLIAGLIVLVVRQVKKEKEVLTQMTHVEAEIARKAPGNPEKKLERMRPGEGVKGGEDARTRVKKGEKVAGTRTEPKVGEAESRATSASSPLKAQEGERRLNLILEAQELTWVFLVVDDGTSKDVTLYPGDRLEVKGEKKIYVKLGNGAGVIVTFNGKRLGALGGKGEVVEKTFTREGEE
;
A
#
# COMPACT_ATOMS: atom_id res chain seq x y z
N MET A 1 26.47 -13.62 -33.01
CA MET A 1 26.56 -13.17 -31.61
C MET A 1 27.21 -11.79 -31.56
N PRO A 2 26.45 -10.72 -31.23
CA PRO A 2 26.92 -9.34 -31.33
C PRO A 2 28.04 -8.98 -30.33
N TRP A 3 28.22 -9.79 -29.28
CA TRP A 3 29.10 -9.58 -28.13
C TRP A 3 30.56 -9.21 -28.46
N LYS A 4 31.15 -9.82 -29.49
CA LYS A 4 32.52 -9.53 -29.92
C LYS A 4 32.72 -8.06 -30.31
N ARG A 5 31.66 -7.42 -30.84
CA ARG A 5 31.68 -6.02 -31.24
C ARG A 5 31.93 -5.08 -30.04
N LEU A 6 31.47 -5.42 -28.83
CA LEU A 6 31.75 -4.60 -27.64
C LEU A 6 33.24 -4.48 -27.39
N ARG A 7 33.97 -5.59 -27.51
CA ARG A 7 35.42 -5.63 -27.36
C ARG A 7 36.10 -4.82 -28.45
N GLU A 8 35.73 -5.06 -29.71
CA GLU A 8 36.33 -4.40 -30.87
C GLU A 8 36.17 -2.87 -30.78
N GLU A 9 34.98 -2.38 -30.42
CA GLU A 9 34.71 -0.95 -30.24
C GLU A 9 35.45 -0.35 -29.03
N ARG A 10 35.58 -1.11 -27.93
CA ARG A 10 36.38 -0.69 -26.77
C ARG A 10 37.85 -0.54 -27.14
N GLU A 11 38.40 -1.54 -27.83
CA GLU A 11 39.81 -1.58 -28.24
C GLU A 11 40.12 -0.51 -29.30
N ALA A 12 39.21 -0.27 -30.25
CA ALA A 12 39.32 0.81 -31.23
C ALA A 12 39.39 2.20 -30.57
N ARG A 13 38.79 2.36 -29.39
CA ARG A 13 38.83 3.60 -28.58
C ARG A 13 40.03 3.66 -27.63
N GLY A 14 40.85 2.61 -27.56
CA GLY A 14 42.01 2.55 -26.67
C GLY A 14 41.65 2.47 -25.18
N VAL A 15 40.42 2.11 -24.83
CA VAL A 15 39.95 2.06 -23.44
C VAL A 15 40.19 0.66 -22.86
N THR A 16 40.71 0.59 -21.63
CA THR A 16 40.94 -0.70 -20.96
C THR A 16 39.67 -1.24 -20.30
N VAL A 17 39.61 -2.55 -20.05
CA VAL A 17 38.50 -3.15 -19.27
C VAL A 17 38.42 -2.56 -17.86
N ASP A 18 39.57 -2.28 -17.24
CA ASP A 18 39.64 -1.66 -15.92
C ASP A 18 39.01 -0.25 -15.94
N GLU A 19 39.35 0.57 -16.93
CA GLU A 19 38.79 1.91 -17.07
C GLU A 19 37.27 1.88 -17.32
N VAL A 20 36.78 0.98 -18.17
CA VAL A 20 35.33 0.79 -18.38
C VAL A 20 34.65 0.40 -17.07
N ALA A 21 35.20 -0.59 -16.36
CA ALA A 21 34.64 -1.05 -15.10
C ALA A 21 34.57 0.07 -14.05
N ASP A 22 35.63 0.86 -13.92
CA ASP A 22 35.73 1.96 -12.97
C ASP A 22 34.78 3.12 -13.29
N ARG A 23 34.65 3.46 -14.59
CA ARG A 23 33.77 4.52 -15.06
C ARG A 23 32.30 4.14 -14.98
N LEU A 24 31.97 2.91 -15.33
CA LEU A 24 30.58 2.44 -15.36
C LEU A 24 30.12 1.86 -14.01
N LYS A 25 31.03 1.69 -13.06
CA LYS A 25 30.76 1.02 -11.77
C LYS A 25 30.21 -0.39 -11.97
N ILE A 26 30.73 -1.10 -12.97
CA ILE A 26 30.39 -2.49 -13.28
C ILE A 26 31.63 -3.34 -13.03
N SER A 27 31.48 -4.48 -12.37
CA SER A 27 32.61 -5.38 -12.12
C SER A 27 33.34 -5.75 -13.41
N ARG A 28 34.69 -5.72 -13.37
CA ARG A 28 35.57 -6.17 -14.47
C ARG A 28 35.21 -7.55 -14.97
N LYS A 29 34.79 -8.44 -14.07
CA LYS A 29 34.31 -9.79 -14.40
C LYS A 29 33.14 -9.73 -15.40
N TYR A 30 32.15 -8.88 -15.15
CA TYR A 30 30.96 -8.78 -16.00
C TYR A 30 31.24 -8.13 -17.34
N ILE A 31 32.12 -7.12 -17.40
CA ILE A 31 32.58 -6.56 -18.68
C ILE A 31 33.23 -7.65 -19.54
N ARG A 32 34.11 -8.49 -18.96
CA ARG A 32 34.73 -9.60 -19.69
C ARG A 32 33.72 -10.64 -20.17
N LEU A 33 32.75 -11.00 -19.33
CA LEU A 33 31.69 -11.95 -19.68
C LEU A 33 30.80 -11.44 -20.82
N LEU A 34 30.43 -10.16 -20.79
CA LEU A 34 29.69 -9.52 -21.89
C LEU A 34 30.49 -9.51 -23.19
N GLU A 35 31.79 -9.24 -23.14
CA GLU A 35 32.66 -9.25 -24.33
C GLU A 35 32.96 -10.65 -24.87
N SER A 36 33.01 -11.67 -24.00
CA SER A 36 33.19 -13.07 -24.42
C SER A 36 31.88 -13.73 -24.86
N GLY A 37 30.73 -13.12 -24.59
CA GLY A 37 29.41 -13.72 -24.81
C GLY A 37 29.11 -14.87 -23.85
N ASP A 38 29.85 -15.02 -22.75
CA ASP A 38 29.53 -15.99 -21.70
C ASP A 38 28.50 -15.37 -20.76
N LEU A 39 27.23 -15.53 -21.15
CA LEU A 39 26.10 -14.90 -20.46
C LEU A 39 25.65 -15.69 -19.21
N SER A 40 26.18 -16.90 -19.01
CA SER A 40 25.79 -17.79 -17.91
C SER A 40 26.29 -17.31 -16.55
N GLY A 41 27.45 -16.64 -16.52
CA GLY A 41 28.08 -16.12 -15.29
C GLY A 41 27.64 -14.71 -14.87
N LEU A 42 26.64 -14.14 -15.56
CA LEU A 42 26.12 -12.80 -15.29
C LEU A 42 25.13 -12.80 -14.10
N PRO A 43 24.95 -11.66 -13.41
CA PRO A 43 24.01 -11.53 -12.30
C PRO A 43 22.55 -11.49 -12.78
N GLU A 44 21.61 -11.18 -11.88
CA GLU A 44 20.17 -11.15 -12.20
C GLU A 44 19.86 -10.30 -13.45
N PRO A 45 18.94 -10.77 -14.33
CA PRO A 45 18.64 -10.12 -15.62
C PRO A 45 18.26 -8.65 -15.55
N VAL A 46 17.68 -8.22 -14.43
CA VAL A 46 17.31 -6.82 -14.19
C VAL A 46 18.54 -5.89 -14.23
N PHE A 47 19.68 -6.34 -13.69
CA PHE A 47 20.92 -5.57 -13.69
C PHE A 47 21.64 -5.65 -15.04
N VAL A 48 21.67 -6.85 -15.63
CA VAL A 48 22.40 -7.09 -16.89
C VAL A 48 21.87 -6.21 -18.02
N ARG A 49 20.55 -6.05 -18.12
CA ARG A 49 19.95 -5.12 -19.11
C ARG A 49 20.43 -3.67 -18.91
N GLY A 50 20.64 -3.25 -17.66
CA GLY A 50 21.24 -1.95 -17.34
C GLY A 50 22.70 -1.88 -17.80
N TYR A 51 23.50 -2.89 -17.47
CA TYR A 51 24.91 -2.97 -17.86
C TYR A 51 25.10 -2.92 -19.38
N ILE A 52 24.29 -3.67 -20.14
CA ILE A 52 24.32 -3.67 -21.60
C ILE A 52 24.07 -2.26 -22.14
N ARG A 53 23.02 -1.58 -21.67
CA ARG A 53 22.68 -0.22 -22.12
C ARG A 53 23.80 0.77 -21.82
N THR A 54 24.26 0.79 -20.57
CA THR A 54 25.30 1.73 -20.14
C THR A 54 26.61 1.48 -20.86
N TYR A 55 26.99 0.22 -21.09
CA TYR A 55 28.21 -0.09 -21.84
C TYR A 55 28.11 0.29 -23.31
N CYS A 56 26.99 -0.01 -23.97
CA CYS A 56 26.76 0.42 -25.36
C CYS A 56 26.74 1.95 -25.47
N GLN A 57 26.10 2.65 -24.52
CA GLN A 57 26.09 4.11 -24.46
C GLN A 57 27.50 4.69 -24.29
N PHE A 58 28.31 4.09 -23.42
CA PHE A 58 29.72 4.48 -23.25
C PHE A 58 30.53 4.32 -24.53
N LEU A 59 30.29 3.23 -25.26
CA LEU A 59 30.90 2.97 -26.57
C LEU A 59 30.20 3.71 -27.72
N GLY A 60 29.15 4.49 -27.46
CA GLY A 60 28.41 5.22 -28.49
C GLY A 60 27.79 4.33 -29.59
N ILE A 61 27.44 3.08 -29.26
CA ILE A 61 26.83 2.12 -30.20
C ILE A 61 25.39 1.78 -29.79
N ASP A 62 24.60 1.26 -30.74
CA ASP A 62 23.22 0.86 -30.49
C ASP A 62 23.16 -0.37 -29.57
N SER A 63 22.37 -0.26 -28.50
CA SER A 63 22.17 -1.34 -27.51
C SER A 63 21.15 -2.39 -27.93
N ARG A 64 20.26 -2.08 -28.89
CA ARG A 64 19.14 -2.98 -29.26
C ARG A 64 19.60 -4.39 -29.65
N PRO A 65 20.60 -4.59 -30.53
CA PRO A 65 21.02 -5.94 -30.94
C PRO A 65 21.56 -6.78 -29.78
N PHE A 66 22.18 -6.14 -28.78
CA PHE A 66 22.71 -6.81 -27.59
C PHE A 66 21.60 -7.17 -26.60
N LEU A 67 20.62 -6.28 -26.43
CA LEU A 67 19.44 -6.54 -25.60
C LEU A 67 18.57 -7.65 -26.18
N GLU A 68 18.42 -7.71 -27.50
CA GLU A 68 17.73 -8.79 -28.21
C GLU A 68 18.48 -10.11 -28.01
N SER A 69 19.77 -10.15 -28.33
CA SER A 69 20.59 -11.36 -28.11
C SER A 69 20.61 -11.84 -26.66
N TYR A 70 20.54 -10.93 -25.68
CA TYR A 70 20.42 -11.31 -24.27
C TYR A 70 19.02 -11.83 -23.92
N SER A 71 17.98 -11.27 -24.54
CA SER A 71 16.61 -11.74 -24.34
C SER A 71 16.43 -13.15 -24.88
N ASP A 72 16.95 -13.44 -26.07
CA ASP A 72 16.95 -14.78 -26.67
C ASP A 72 17.65 -15.80 -25.76
N PHE A 73 18.82 -15.43 -25.20
CA PHE A 73 19.55 -16.26 -24.23
C PHE A 73 18.71 -16.62 -23.00
N LEU A 74 17.93 -15.68 -22.46
CA LEU A 74 17.07 -15.94 -21.30
C LEU A 74 15.90 -16.86 -21.66
N GLU A 75 15.35 -16.72 -22.87
CA GLU A 75 14.30 -17.60 -23.37
C GLU A 75 14.79 -19.04 -23.55
N GLU A 76 15.99 -19.21 -24.11
CA GLU A 76 16.65 -20.51 -24.26
C GLU A 76 16.95 -21.20 -22.92
N ARG A 77 17.35 -20.43 -21.90
CA ARG A 77 17.62 -20.94 -20.54
C ARG A 77 16.34 -21.39 -19.81
N GLY A 78 15.16 -21.18 -20.39
CA GLY A 78 13.90 -21.54 -19.74
C GLY A 78 13.48 -20.54 -18.66
N GLU A 79 14.08 -19.35 -18.62
CA GLU A 79 13.53 -18.21 -17.89
C GLU A 79 12.34 -17.62 -18.67
N LYS A 80 11.35 -18.46 -18.96
CA LYS A 80 10.04 -18.00 -19.38
C LYS A 80 9.54 -17.02 -18.34
N LYS A 81 9.37 -15.77 -18.77
CA LYS A 81 8.42 -14.76 -18.29
C LYS A 81 7.75 -15.25 -17.01
N ARG A 82 8.35 -14.97 -15.85
CA ARG A 82 7.56 -14.82 -14.62
C ARG A 82 6.43 -13.92 -15.08
N GLU A 83 5.21 -14.47 -15.15
CA GLU A 83 4.05 -13.63 -15.41
C GLU A 83 4.23 -12.40 -14.51
N PRO A 84 4.01 -11.18 -15.02
CA PRO A 84 4.06 -10.01 -14.15
C PRO A 84 3.26 -10.42 -12.93
N ILE A 85 3.88 -10.41 -11.73
CA ILE A 85 3.20 -10.76 -10.48
C ILE A 85 1.86 -10.09 -10.63
N ARG A 86 0.81 -10.90 -10.88
CA ARG A 86 -0.52 -10.40 -11.15
C ARG A 86 -0.75 -9.51 -9.95
N GLU A 87 -0.79 -8.22 -10.26
CA GLU A 87 -1.02 -7.08 -9.39
C GLU A 87 -1.27 -7.59 -7.99
N VAL A 88 -0.26 -7.46 -7.10
CA VAL A 88 -0.37 -7.75 -5.66
C VAL A 88 -1.81 -7.55 -5.32
N ARG A 89 -2.57 -8.65 -5.17
CA ARG A 89 -3.99 -8.55 -4.80
C ARG A 89 -3.87 -7.79 -3.52
N GLU A 90 -4.21 -6.50 -3.56
CA GLU A 90 -4.07 -5.66 -2.39
C GLU A 90 -4.74 -6.48 -1.31
N VAL A 91 -3.96 -6.88 -0.32
CA VAL A 91 -4.52 -7.46 0.88
C VAL A 91 -5.18 -6.25 1.50
N THR A 92 -6.34 -5.90 0.96
CA THR A 92 -7.23 -4.93 1.53
C THR A 92 -7.36 -5.43 2.96
N PRO A 93 -6.98 -4.62 3.97
CA PRO A 93 -7.28 -5.00 5.32
C PRO A 93 -8.76 -5.32 5.34
N SER A 94 -9.11 -6.51 5.82
CA SER A 94 -10.49 -6.97 5.98
C SER A 94 -11.24 -5.90 6.77
N ARG A 95 -11.82 -4.94 6.02
CA ARG A 95 -12.75 -3.96 6.54
C ARG A 95 -14.01 -4.79 6.71
N GLY A 96 -14.28 -5.16 7.96
CA GLY A 96 -15.58 -5.65 8.37
C GLY A 96 -16.70 -4.80 7.75
N PRO A 97 -17.90 -5.38 7.58
CA PRO A 97 -18.93 -4.79 6.75
C PRO A 97 -19.14 -3.32 7.12
N SER A 98 -19.01 -2.45 6.11
CA SER A 98 -19.14 -1.02 6.29
C SER A 98 -20.42 -0.71 7.07
N ARG A 99 -20.38 0.31 7.94
CA ARG A 99 -21.55 0.76 8.71
C ARG A 99 -22.80 0.99 7.83
N ARG A 100 -22.62 1.24 6.52
CA ARG A 100 -23.70 1.36 5.52
C ARG A 100 -24.35 0.03 5.14
N THR A 101 -23.59 -1.06 5.02
CA THR A 101 -24.15 -2.40 4.75
C THR A 101 -24.85 -2.97 5.98
N VAL A 102 -24.28 -2.80 7.18
CA VAL A 102 -24.93 -3.20 8.44
C VAL A 102 -26.23 -2.43 8.67
N VAL A 103 -26.23 -1.10 8.44
CA VAL A 103 -27.45 -0.29 8.55
C VAL A 103 -28.47 -0.68 7.48
N GLY A 104 -28.03 -1.00 6.25
CA GLY A 104 -28.91 -1.48 5.17
C GLY A 104 -29.66 -2.75 5.53
N PHE A 105 -28.97 -3.77 6.04
CA PHE A 105 -29.59 -5.02 6.50
C PHE A 105 -30.54 -4.78 7.69
N LEU A 106 -30.16 -3.92 8.65
CA LEU A 106 -31.03 -3.55 9.78
C LEU A 106 -32.31 -2.83 9.33
N SER A 107 -32.22 -1.91 8.37
CA SER A 107 -33.40 -1.24 7.81
C SER A 107 -34.29 -2.22 7.04
N LEU A 108 -33.72 -3.18 6.31
CA LEU A 108 -34.50 -4.18 5.57
C LEU A 108 -35.20 -5.17 6.51
N LEU A 109 -34.56 -5.56 7.61
CA LEU A 109 -35.18 -6.37 8.67
C LEU A 109 -36.29 -5.62 9.42
N LEU A 110 -36.10 -4.32 9.69
CA LEU A 110 -37.15 -3.48 10.29
C LEU A 110 -38.37 -3.35 9.37
N ILE A 111 -38.16 -3.12 8.07
CA ILE A 111 -39.24 -3.04 7.08
C ILE A 111 -39.97 -4.38 6.99
N ALA A 112 -39.24 -5.50 6.90
CA ALA A 112 -39.83 -6.83 6.89
C ALA A 112 -40.63 -7.12 8.17
N GLY A 113 -40.11 -6.76 9.34
CA GLY A 113 -40.80 -6.87 10.62
C GLY A 113 -42.08 -6.04 10.69
N LEU A 114 -42.04 -4.79 10.18
CA LEU A 114 -43.21 -3.92 10.12
C LEU A 114 -44.28 -4.49 9.18
N ILE A 115 -43.89 -5.03 8.02
CA ILE A 115 -44.80 -5.70 7.08
C ILE A 115 -45.46 -6.90 7.76
N VAL A 116 -44.70 -7.73 8.48
CA VAL A 116 -45.26 -8.86 9.23
C VAL A 116 -46.25 -8.39 10.30
N LEU A 117 -45.94 -7.32 11.04
CA LEU A 117 -46.86 -6.75 12.04
C LEU A 117 -48.15 -6.22 11.40
N VAL A 118 -48.07 -5.50 10.29
CA VAL A 118 -49.24 -4.99 9.56
C VAL A 118 -50.09 -6.16 9.04
N VAL A 119 -49.46 -7.20 8.48
CA VAL A 119 -50.18 -8.39 8.03
C VAL A 119 -50.86 -9.11 9.19
N ARG A 120 -50.23 -9.19 10.37
CA ARG A 120 -50.85 -9.73 11.58
C ARG A 120 -52.02 -8.87 12.05
N GLN A 121 -51.91 -7.55 11.98
CA GLN A 121 -52.97 -6.62 12.37
C GLN A 121 -54.21 -6.80 11.48
N VAL A 122 -54.01 -6.85 10.16
CA VAL A 122 -55.09 -7.07 9.19
C VAL A 122 -55.73 -8.45 9.36
N LYS A 123 -54.94 -9.50 9.67
CA LYS A 123 -55.49 -10.83 9.96
C LYS A 123 -56.35 -10.83 11.23
N LYS A 124 -55.90 -10.15 12.29
CA LYS A 124 -56.63 -10.03 13.55
C LYS A 124 -57.95 -9.27 13.37
N GLU A 125 -57.95 -8.19 12.58
CA GLU A 125 -59.15 -7.43 12.23
C GLU A 125 -60.14 -8.26 11.40
N LYS A 126 -59.65 -9.08 10.46
CA LYS A 126 -60.49 -10.00 9.67
C LYS A 126 -61.12 -11.11 10.51
N GLU A 127 -60.40 -11.65 11.50
CA GLU A 127 -60.96 -12.63 12.45
C GLU A 127 -62.06 -12.02 13.31
N VAL A 128 -61.89 -10.79 13.80
CA VAL A 128 -62.91 -10.09 14.59
C VAL A 128 -64.13 -9.73 13.74
N LEU A 129 -63.92 -9.24 12.51
CA LEU A 129 -65.03 -8.92 11.59
C LEU A 129 -65.81 -10.18 11.22
N THR A 130 -65.13 -11.32 11.03
CA THR A 130 -65.77 -12.61 10.72
C THR A 130 -66.59 -13.12 11.91
N GLN A 131 -66.10 -12.97 13.14
CA GLN A 131 -66.88 -13.31 14.34
C GLN A 131 -68.08 -12.39 14.55
N MET A 132 -67.94 -11.08 14.32
CA MET A 132 -69.07 -10.15 14.43
C MET A 132 -70.12 -10.38 13.35
N THR A 133 -69.73 -10.70 12.11
CA THR A 133 -70.70 -11.05 11.05
C THR A 133 -71.45 -12.35 11.36
N HIS A 134 -70.83 -13.30 12.06
CA HIS A 134 -71.50 -14.56 12.42
C HIS A 134 -72.51 -14.36 13.55
N VAL A 135 -72.20 -13.48 14.52
CA VAL A 135 -73.11 -13.08 15.60
C VAL A 135 -74.26 -12.22 15.07
N GLU A 136 -74.00 -11.30 14.13
CA GLU A 136 -75.02 -10.46 13.51
C GLU A 136 -75.95 -11.27 12.58
N ALA A 137 -75.42 -12.28 11.87
CA ALA A 137 -76.24 -13.24 11.11
C ALA A 137 -77.12 -14.12 12.01
N GLU A 138 -76.66 -14.46 13.22
CA GLU A 138 -77.44 -15.17 14.25
C GLU A 138 -78.56 -14.27 14.82
N ILE A 139 -78.27 -12.99 15.08
CA ILE A 139 -79.21 -12.00 15.61
C ILE A 139 -80.25 -11.61 14.53
N ALA A 140 -79.85 -11.45 13.28
CA ALA A 140 -80.73 -11.10 12.16
C ALA A 140 -81.76 -12.19 11.83
N ARG A 141 -81.47 -13.47 12.13
CA ARG A 141 -82.48 -14.55 12.03
C ARG A 141 -83.57 -14.46 13.09
N LYS A 142 -83.38 -13.66 14.15
CA LYS A 142 -84.22 -13.69 15.36
C LYS A 142 -85.07 -12.43 15.58
N ALA A 143 -85.05 -11.43 14.69
CA ALA A 143 -85.78 -10.17 14.86
C ALA A 143 -86.91 -9.97 13.84
N PRO A 144 -88.14 -9.58 14.26
CA PRO A 144 -89.27 -9.32 13.36
C PRO A 144 -89.39 -7.84 12.91
N GLY A 145 -89.63 -7.64 11.60
CA GLY A 145 -90.58 -6.70 10.97
C GLY A 145 -90.60 -5.17 11.23
N ASN A 146 -90.00 -4.40 10.30
CA ASN A 146 -90.48 -3.15 9.62
C ASN A 146 -90.74 -1.83 10.45
N PRO A 147 -91.00 -0.63 9.83
CA PRO A 147 -90.04 0.48 9.63
C PRO A 147 -90.57 1.88 10.08
N GLU A 148 -89.77 2.96 10.00
CA GLU A 148 -90.11 4.32 9.47
C GLU A 148 -89.29 5.51 10.04
N LYS A 149 -88.79 6.32 9.08
CA LYS A 149 -88.66 7.81 8.99
C LYS A 149 -88.24 8.68 10.18
N LYS A 150 -87.36 9.67 9.89
CA LYS A 150 -87.67 11.09 9.50
C LYS A 150 -86.35 11.91 9.47
N LEU A 151 -85.92 12.47 8.33
CA LEU A 151 -86.06 13.88 7.89
C LEU A 151 -85.64 14.89 9.01
N GLU A 152 -84.78 15.91 8.86
CA GLU A 152 -84.46 16.76 7.70
C GLU A 152 -83.51 17.92 8.16
N ARG A 153 -82.91 18.65 7.18
CA ARG A 153 -82.36 20.04 7.23
C ARG A 153 -80.97 20.25 7.88
N MET A 154 -80.11 21.19 7.48
CA MET A 154 -79.96 22.12 6.34
C MET A 154 -78.50 22.65 6.37
N ARG A 155 -77.98 23.04 5.20
CA ARG A 155 -76.68 23.69 4.89
C ARG A 155 -76.68 25.23 5.23
N PRO A 156 -75.77 26.10 4.70
CA PRO A 156 -74.30 26.24 4.81
C PRO A 156 -73.87 27.74 5.00
N GLY A 157 -72.56 28.05 4.92
CA GLY A 157 -72.04 29.40 4.55
C GLY A 157 -70.51 29.47 4.67
N GLU A 158 -69.78 29.52 3.54
CA GLU A 158 -68.94 30.66 3.08
C GLU A 158 -67.67 30.90 3.92
N GLY A 159 -66.43 30.97 3.42
CA GLY A 159 -65.89 31.37 2.11
C GLY A 159 -64.93 32.55 2.32
N VAL A 160 -63.76 32.55 1.64
CA VAL A 160 -62.95 33.70 1.13
C VAL A 160 -61.42 33.47 1.24
N LYS A 161 -60.75 33.93 0.17
CA LYS A 161 -59.38 33.72 -0.34
C LYS A 161 -58.44 34.92 -0.09
N GLY A 162 -57.14 34.68 -0.32
CA GLY A 162 -56.19 35.60 -0.99
C GLY A 162 -55.13 36.20 -0.04
N GLY A 163 -53.85 36.41 -0.39
CA GLY A 163 -53.04 36.25 -1.61
C GLY A 163 -51.63 36.84 -1.35
N GLU A 164 -50.62 36.43 -2.15
CA GLU A 164 -49.43 37.16 -2.69
C GLU A 164 -48.61 38.14 -1.77
N ASP A 165 -47.30 38.39 -1.89
CA ASP A 165 -46.25 38.06 -2.84
C ASP A 165 -44.87 38.52 -2.28
N ALA A 166 -43.81 38.22 -3.05
CA ALA A 166 -42.60 39.04 -3.26
C ALA A 166 -41.23 38.57 -2.71
N ARG A 167 -40.38 38.32 -3.71
CA ARG A 167 -38.91 38.15 -3.77
C ARG A 167 -38.19 39.42 -3.24
N THR A 168 -36.90 39.46 -2.91
CA THR A 168 -35.75 39.27 -3.82
C THR A 168 -34.39 39.51 -3.10
N ARG A 169 -33.34 38.83 -3.59
CA ARG A 169 -31.97 39.37 -3.88
C ARG A 169 -30.81 39.25 -2.85
N VAL A 170 -30.07 38.14 -3.00
CA VAL A 170 -28.63 38.03 -3.39
C VAL A 170 -27.65 39.14 -2.98
N LYS A 171 -26.55 38.80 -2.28
CA LYS A 171 -25.16 38.87 -2.80
C LYS A 171 -24.09 38.23 -1.88
N LYS A 172 -23.01 37.84 -2.56
CA LYS A 172 -21.89 36.93 -2.25
C LYS A 172 -20.58 37.71 -2.01
N GLY A 173 -19.63 37.13 -1.29
CA GLY A 173 -18.19 37.44 -1.28
C GLY A 173 -17.58 37.00 0.07
N GLU A 174 -16.86 35.88 0.24
CA GLU A 174 -15.60 35.35 -0.33
C GLU A 174 -14.30 36.04 0.20
N LYS A 175 -13.46 35.21 0.89
CA LYS A 175 -11.98 35.26 1.10
C LYS A 175 -11.40 36.33 2.06
N VAL A 176 -10.23 36.21 2.74
CA VAL A 176 -9.06 35.28 2.73
C VAL A 176 -8.28 35.37 4.07
N ALA A 177 -7.52 34.29 4.31
CA ALA A 177 -6.41 33.96 5.22
C ALA A 177 -5.54 34.99 5.97
N GLY A 178 -4.83 34.44 6.97
CA GLY A 178 -3.47 34.82 7.42
C GLY A 178 -3.43 35.62 8.73
N THR A 179 -2.50 35.48 9.68
CA THR A 179 -1.27 34.69 9.83
C THR A 179 -0.92 34.72 11.33
N ARG A 180 -0.33 33.63 11.83
CA ARG A 180 0.12 33.43 13.21
C ARG A 180 1.48 34.10 13.43
N THR A 181 1.61 34.85 14.52
CA THR A 181 2.84 35.47 15.02
C THR A 181 3.58 34.55 16.01
N GLU A 182 4.90 34.54 15.88
CA GLU A 182 5.90 34.15 16.89
C GLU A 182 6.34 35.42 17.66
N PRO A 183 6.93 35.35 18.89
CA PRO A 183 8.40 35.24 18.98
C PRO A 183 9.03 34.64 20.29
N LYS A 184 10.33 34.27 20.15
CA LYS A 184 11.53 34.36 21.07
C LYS A 184 11.53 33.65 22.45
N VAL A 185 12.46 32.71 22.76
CA VAL A 185 13.94 32.70 22.96
C VAL A 185 14.41 33.15 24.37
N GLY A 186 15.19 32.29 25.03
CA GLY A 186 16.02 32.50 26.25
C GLY A 186 16.09 31.21 27.07
N GLU A 187 17.11 30.34 26.99
CA GLU A 187 18.51 30.43 27.44
C GLU A 187 18.74 30.04 28.92
N ALA A 188 19.64 29.06 29.08
CA ALA A 188 20.52 28.69 30.21
C ALA A 188 20.01 27.97 31.48
N GLU A 189 20.65 26.80 31.69
CA GLU A 189 21.18 26.21 32.93
C GLU A 189 20.26 25.74 34.07
N SER A 190 20.36 24.44 34.39
CA SER A 190 21.04 23.96 35.61
C SER A 190 20.44 22.64 36.14
N ARG A 191 21.32 21.65 36.19
CA ARG A 191 21.48 20.54 37.16
C ARG A 191 20.27 19.81 37.77
N ALA A 192 20.52 18.49 37.76
CA ALA A 192 20.26 17.51 38.80
C ALA A 192 19.02 16.63 38.65
N THR A 193 19.32 15.37 38.34
CA THR A 193 18.69 14.16 38.89
C THR A 193 17.17 14.07 38.84
N SER A 194 16.70 13.29 37.88
CA SER A 194 15.63 12.34 38.14
C SER A 194 15.97 11.04 37.43
N ALA A 195 16.57 10.14 38.19
CA ALA A 195 16.49 8.72 37.90
C ALA A 195 15.01 8.35 37.91
N SER A 196 14.44 8.06 36.75
CA SER A 196 13.19 7.31 36.68
C SER A 196 13.17 6.45 35.41
N SER A 197 13.28 5.15 35.68
CA SER A 197 12.87 3.99 34.87
C SER A 197 13.95 3.26 34.08
N PRO A 198 14.54 2.20 34.68
CA PRO A 198 15.29 1.15 33.96
C PRO A 198 14.43 0.31 33.01
N LEU A 199 13.12 0.56 32.89
CA LEU A 199 12.18 -0.37 32.23
C LEU A 199 12.13 -0.30 30.70
N LYS A 200 12.83 0.64 30.03
CA LYS A 200 12.86 0.67 28.54
C LYS A 200 14.02 -0.14 27.93
N ALA A 201 14.95 -0.62 28.75
CA ALA A 201 16.12 -1.37 28.28
C ALA A 201 15.83 -2.86 28.01
N GLN A 202 14.71 -3.42 28.50
CA GLN A 202 14.39 -4.84 28.36
C GLN A 202 13.39 -5.20 27.24
N GLU A 203 12.83 -4.22 26.52
CA GLU A 203 12.05 -4.50 25.29
C GLU A 203 12.92 -4.56 24.02
N GLY A 204 14.16 -4.06 24.10
CA GLY A 204 15.10 -4.01 22.98
C GLY A 204 15.76 -5.34 22.62
N GLU A 205 15.73 -6.34 23.51
CA GLU A 205 16.42 -7.63 23.28
C GLU A 205 15.62 -8.60 22.38
N ARG A 206 14.35 -8.31 22.10
CA ARG A 206 13.50 -9.20 21.27
C ARG A 206 13.38 -8.77 19.82
N ARG A 207 13.81 -7.55 19.49
CA ARG A 207 13.70 -6.98 18.14
C ARG A 207 15.09 -6.73 17.58
N LEU A 208 15.36 -7.33 16.43
CA LEU A 208 16.55 -7.08 15.64
C LEU A 208 16.50 -5.64 15.13
N ASN A 209 17.57 -4.87 15.35
CA ASN A 209 17.71 -3.53 14.81
C ASN A 209 18.98 -3.46 13.97
N LEU A 210 18.80 -3.30 12.66
CA LEU A 210 19.88 -3.16 11.70
C LEU A 210 19.87 -1.74 11.14
N ILE A 211 21.01 -1.05 11.25
CA ILE A 211 21.21 0.28 10.69
C ILE A 211 22.28 0.19 9.62
N LEU A 212 21.97 0.69 8.43
CA LEU A 212 22.87 0.80 7.29
C LEU A 212 23.12 2.27 7.01
N GLU A 213 24.38 2.70 7.09
CA GLU A 213 24.81 4.06 6.76
C GLU A 213 25.69 4.00 5.50
N ALA A 214 25.17 4.52 4.39
CA ALA A 214 25.86 4.51 3.11
C ALA A 214 26.92 5.61 3.05
N GLN A 215 28.17 5.23 2.77
CA GLN A 215 29.30 6.11 2.47
C GLN A 215 29.49 6.25 0.96
N GLU A 216 29.12 5.22 0.20
CA GLU A 216 29.13 5.20 -1.26
C GLU A 216 27.77 4.74 -1.80
N LEU A 217 27.51 4.99 -3.08
CA LEU A 217 26.30 4.47 -3.74
C LEU A 217 26.30 2.94 -3.70
N THR A 218 25.21 2.36 -3.21
CA THR A 218 25.05 0.91 -3.10
C THR A 218 23.58 0.54 -3.24
N TRP A 219 23.31 -0.56 -3.93
CA TRP A 219 22.01 -1.19 -3.87
C TRP A 219 21.97 -2.15 -2.68
N VAL A 220 20.82 -2.23 -2.04
CA VAL A 220 20.54 -3.05 -0.85
C VAL A 220 19.28 -3.83 -1.13
N PHE A 221 19.39 -5.15 -1.09
CA PHE A 221 18.25 -6.05 -1.04
C PHE A 221 18.08 -6.49 0.41
N LEU A 222 16.87 -6.38 0.96
CA LEU A 222 16.59 -6.74 2.35
C LEU A 222 15.32 -7.57 2.47
N VAL A 223 15.37 -8.60 3.31
CA VAL A 223 14.22 -9.42 3.71
C VAL A 223 14.16 -9.42 5.22
N VAL A 224 13.06 -8.93 5.77
CA VAL A 224 12.82 -8.89 7.21
C VAL A 224 11.91 -10.05 7.57
N ASP A 225 12.37 -10.88 8.48
CA ASP A 225 11.73 -12.10 8.94
C ASP A 225 11.39 -13.04 7.76
N ASP A 226 10.12 -13.36 7.57
CA ASP A 226 9.63 -14.16 6.44
C ASP A 226 8.76 -13.27 5.51
N GLY A 227 9.00 -11.95 5.55
CA GLY A 227 8.26 -10.95 4.77
C GLY A 227 8.71 -10.85 3.31
N THR A 228 8.14 -9.89 2.60
CA THR A 228 8.52 -9.59 1.20
C THR A 228 9.87 -8.91 1.12
N SER A 229 10.64 -9.23 0.07
CA SER A 229 11.89 -8.55 -0.22
C SER A 229 11.67 -7.08 -0.59
N LYS A 230 12.62 -6.23 -0.21
CA LYS A 230 12.63 -4.81 -0.57
C LYS A 230 13.98 -4.46 -1.17
N ASP A 231 13.92 -3.81 -2.33
CA ASP A 231 15.10 -3.34 -3.05
C ASP A 231 15.20 -1.83 -2.87
N VAL A 232 16.31 -1.36 -2.31
CA VAL A 232 16.55 0.05 -2.01
C VAL A 232 17.94 0.43 -2.51
N THR A 233 18.06 1.52 -3.24
CA THR A 233 19.36 2.14 -3.52
C THR A 233 19.64 3.19 -2.46
N LEU A 234 20.78 3.07 -1.77
CA LEU A 234 21.26 4.07 -0.83
C LEU A 234 22.36 4.91 -1.49
N TYR A 235 22.27 6.22 -1.30
CA TYR A 235 23.24 7.22 -1.71
C TYR A 235 24.16 7.59 -0.53
N PRO A 236 25.34 8.17 -0.78
CA PRO A 236 26.23 8.66 0.28
C PRO A 236 25.50 9.59 1.26
N GLY A 237 25.57 9.28 2.56
CA GLY A 237 24.88 10.00 3.63
C GLY A 237 23.52 9.42 4.01
N ASP A 238 22.95 8.51 3.21
CA ASP A 238 21.68 7.87 3.54
C ASP A 238 21.84 6.93 4.74
N ARG A 239 20.84 6.96 5.63
CA ARG A 239 20.73 6.08 6.78
C ARG A 239 19.43 5.30 6.72
N LEU A 240 19.52 3.98 6.62
CA LEU A 240 18.38 3.07 6.60
C LEU A 240 18.35 2.25 7.89
N GLU A 241 17.27 2.38 8.66
CA GLU A 241 17.03 1.61 9.88
C GLU A 241 15.94 0.56 9.61
N VAL A 242 16.26 -0.70 9.90
CA VAL A 242 15.43 -1.87 9.64
C VAL A 242 15.21 -2.62 10.95
N LYS A 243 13.95 -2.93 11.26
CA LYS A 243 13.57 -3.65 12.48
C LYS A 243 12.89 -4.96 12.13
N GLY A 244 13.31 -6.05 12.75
CA GLY A 244 12.75 -7.41 12.58
C GLY A 244 12.61 -8.14 13.91
N GLU A 245 11.96 -9.30 13.92
CA GLU A 245 11.72 -10.07 15.14
C GLU A 245 12.54 -11.37 15.23
N LYS A 246 12.80 -12.01 14.08
CA LYS A 246 13.42 -13.33 13.94
C LYS A 246 14.75 -13.28 13.18
N LYS A 247 14.75 -12.70 11.96
CA LYS A 247 15.95 -12.62 11.11
C LYS A 247 15.87 -11.41 10.17
N ILE A 248 17.01 -10.85 9.79
CA ILE A 248 17.12 -9.84 8.75
C ILE A 248 18.18 -10.32 7.77
N TYR A 249 17.77 -10.70 6.57
CA TYR A 249 18.69 -10.97 5.48
C TYR A 249 18.97 -9.68 4.71
N VAL A 250 20.24 -9.41 4.45
CA VAL A 250 20.68 -8.27 3.66
C VAL A 250 21.69 -8.71 2.61
N LYS A 251 21.53 -8.17 1.40
CA LYS A 251 22.49 -8.28 0.32
C LYS A 251 22.88 -6.89 -0.14
N LEU A 252 24.17 -6.57 -0.03
CA LEU A 252 24.76 -5.29 -0.34
C LEU A 252 25.53 -5.40 -1.65
N GLY A 253 25.32 -4.47 -2.57
CA GLY A 253 26.04 -4.40 -3.84
C GLY A 253 27.48 -3.91 -3.74
N ASN A 254 27.78 -3.07 -2.74
CA ASN A 254 29.10 -2.53 -2.47
C ASN A 254 29.37 -2.60 -0.96
N GLY A 255 29.93 -3.72 -0.49
CA GLY A 255 30.15 -4.03 0.92
C GLY A 255 31.04 -3.03 1.67
N ALA A 256 32.03 -2.43 1.00
CA ALA A 256 32.89 -1.38 1.59
C ALA A 256 32.18 -0.02 1.73
N GLY A 257 31.13 0.20 0.92
CA GLY A 257 30.40 1.46 0.84
C GLY A 257 29.34 1.63 1.93
N VAL A 258 29.13 0.66 2.81
CA VAL A 258 28.08 0.70 3.84
C VAL A 258 28.65 0.36 5.20
N ILE A 259 28.41 1.23 6.18
CA ILE A 259 28.66 0.94 7.58
C ILE A 259 27.42 0.29 8.17
N VAL A 260 27.60 -0.89 8.73
CA VAL A 260 26.52 -1.66 9.35
C VAL A 260 26.63 -1.60 10.86
N THR A 261 25.50 -1.35 11.51
CA THR A 261 25.34 -1.42 12.96
C THR A 261 24.18 -2.34 13.28
N PHE A 262 24.42 -3.36 14.10
CA PHE A 262 23.43 -4.36 14.46
C PHE A 262 23.24 -4.40 15.98
N ASN A 263 22.02 -4.22 16.45
CA ASN A 263 21.66 -4.17 17.89
C ASN A 263 22.55 -3.22 18.70
N GLY A 264 22.91 -2.07 18.11
CA GLY A 264 23.80 -1.08 18.72
C GLY A 264 25.30 -1.38 18.60
N LYS A 265 25.69 -2.58 18.17
CA LYS A 265 27.09 -2.93 17.89
C LYS A 265 27.44 -2.54 16.46
N ARG A 266 28.40 -1.61 16.31
CA ARG A 266 28.94 -1.22 15.01
C ARG A 266 29.82 -2.35 14.47
N LEU A 267 29.40 -2.98 13.37
CA LEU A 267 30.13 -4.05 12.69
C LEU A 267 31.10 -3.48 11.64
N GLY A 268 30.86 -2.26 11.16
CA GLY A 268 31.69 -1.61 10.15
C GLY A 268 31.26 -1.99 8.75
N ALA A 269 32.20 -1.95 7.80
CA ALA A 269 31.98 -2.43 6.45
C ALA A 269 31.98 -3.98 6.43
N LEU A 270 31.04 -4.57 5.70
CA LEU A 270 30.88 -6.03 5.65
C LEU A 270 31.65 -6.70 4.50
N GLY A 271 32.34 -5.93 3.66
CA GLY A 271 33.20 -6.49 2.60
C GLY A 271 34.04 -5.43 1.89
N GLY A 272 34.63 -5.84 0.76
CA GLY A 272 35.50 -5.03 -0.07
C GLY A 272 34.77 -4.08 -1.03
N LYS A 273 35.56 -3.23 -1.69
CA LYS A 273 35.05 -2.23 -2.64
C LYS A 273 34.45 -2.90 -3.87
N GLY A 274 33.16 -2.65 -4.12
CA GLY A 274 32.40 -3.27 -5.22
C GLY A 274 32.15 -4.77 -5.03
N GLU A 275 32.43 -5.30 -3.85
CA GLU A 275 32.11 -6.69 -3.49
C GLU A 275 30.63 -6.78 -3.09
N VAL A 276 29.96 -7.80 -3.64
CA VAL A 276 28.59 -8.12 -3.24
C VAL A 276 28.65 -8.99 -1.99
N VAL A 277 28.04 -8.53 -0.90
CA VAL A 277 28.06 -9.21 0.39
C VAL A 277 26.65 -9.61 0.78
N GLU A 278 26.48 -10.83 1.25
CA GLU A 278 25.23 -11.36 1.78
C GLU A 278 25.42 -11.70 3.25
N LYS A 279 24.52 -11.23 4.12
CA LYS A 279 24.55 -11.50 5.55
C LYS A 279 23.16 -11.73 6.09
N THR A 280 23.06 -12.67 7.04
CA THR A 280 21.83 -12.90 7.78
C THR A 280 22.07 -12.52 9.24
N PHE A 281 21.27 -11.59 9.74
CA PHE A 281 21.29 -11.18 11.13
C PHE A 281 20.17 -11.90 11.87
N THR A 282 20.52 -12.73 12.84
CA THR A 282 19.58 -13.45 13.71
C THR A 282 19.75 -12.98 15.16
N ARG A 283 18.98 -13.55 16.08
CA ARG A 283 19.15 -13.26 17.51
C ARG A 283 20.48 -13.75 18.08
N GLU A 284 21.03 -14.80 17.48
CA GLU A 284 22.26 -15.45 17.94
C GLU A 284 23.51 -14.73 17.42
N GLY A 285 23.36 -13.90 16.38
CA GLY A 285 24.42 -13.06 15.85
C GLY A 285 24.34 -12.89 14.33
N GLU A 286 25.51 -12.72 13.74
CA GLU A 286 25.69 -12.67 12.28
C GLU A 286 26.01 -14.09 11.79
N GLU A 287 25.22 -14.58 10.83
CA GLU A 287 25.42 -15.82 10.07
C GLU A 287 25.91 -15.53 8.64
#